data_AF-A0A3M7SD27-F1
#
_entry.id   AF-A0A3M7SD27-F1
#
_cell.length_a   1.000
_cell.length_b   1.000
_cell.length_c   1.000
_cell.angle_alpha   90.00
_cell.angle_beta   90.00
_cell.angle_gamma   90.00
#
_symmetry.space_group_name_H-M   'P 1'
#
loop_
_entity.id
_entity.type
_entity.pdbx_description
1 polymer ?
#
loop_
_entity_poly.entity_id
_entity_poly.type
_entity_poly.pdbx_seq_one_letter_code
_entity_poly.pdbx_strand_id
1 'polypeptide(L)'
;MSFVNQLIKSTFKLHGLNLNTESTKILAESLSKIDEQKHEDTLEKIIDELTKKNLDGSSCLTKIDIENVLKEFNRNDQNPNEKEEIFHIIDAFDVPKSIYCEVTKKLIKLSNDQRSNKSVNHRTLLADSRAKIDIFSQRFKLIHQRTMRHELFSPCVVSSNNFGKKKFQLKPIEFLLSNINHVEDIIVLGMISQLKENKFFIEDPTGHLPLNLTDAKYHSGIYTEGCFVLAEGNLVDGIFEVKALGFPPAEFESTSRAYFGNINYFGGPNEISCKSSIALSQAQLSVDSMIVFLSDVWLDSAKVFEKLQTLFVGYSDCPPYAFVFCGNFLSDLKYGLRCNELIEGFKRLADLITQFEAIKDNSNFIFIAGPQDPGVVRVYP
;
A
#
# COMPACT_ATOMS: atom_id res chain seq x y z
N MET A 1 -0.49 7.24 -44.57
CA MET A 1 0.24 6.34 -43.64
C MET A 1 1.77 6.43 -43.75
N SER A 2 2.41 6.50 -44.93
CA SER A 2 3.89 6.54 -44.98
C SER A 2 4.50 7.85 -44.46
N PHE A 3 3.86 9.00 -44.72
CA PHE A 3 4.32 10.32 -44.27
C PHE A 3 4.23 10.49 -42.74
N VAL A 4 3.08 10.15 -42.14
CA VAL A 4 2.89 10.20 -40.67
C VAL A 4 3.89 9.30 -39.93
N ASN A 5 4.17 8.10 -40.46
CA ASN A 5 5.17 7.21 -39.88
C ASN A 5 6.60 7.76 -39.99
N GLN A 6 6.90 8.52 -41.04
CA GLN A 6 8.19 9.20 -41.19
C GLN A 6 8.30 10.35 -40.18
N LEU A 7 7.25 11.16 -40.05
CA LEU A 7 7.18 12.25 -39.08
C LEU A 7 7.37 11.75 -37.64
N ILE A 8 6.61 10.73 -37.21
CA ILE A 8 6.74 10.13 -35.88
C ILE A 8 8.19 9.68 -35.63
N LYS A 9 8.79 8.96 -36.58
CA LYS A 9 10.15 8.45 -36.44
C LYS A 9 11.20 9.56 -36.43
N SER A 10 11.02 10.62 -37.23
CA SER A 10 11.95 11.75 -37.23
C SER A 10 11.89 12.54 -35.94
N THR A 11 10.69 12.83 -35.43
CA THR A 11 10.50 13.62 -34.20
C THR A 11 11.04 12.88 -32.98
N PHE A 12 10.73 11.59 -32.83
CA PHE A 12 11.28 10.79 -31.72
C PHE A 12 12.80 10.63 -31.80
N LYS A 13 13.36 10.48 -33.01
CA LYS A 13 14.81 10.38 -33.21
C LYS A 13 15.54 11.69 -32.90
N LEU A 14 14.94 12.85 -33.18
CA LEU A 14 15.48 14.16 -32.80
C LEU A 14 15.64 14.29 -31.28
N HIS A 15 14.72 13.69 -30.53
CA HIS A 15 14.73 13.64 -29.07
C HIS A 15 15.47 12.42 -28.47
N GLY A 16 16.25 11.70 -29.29
CA GLY A 16 17.08 10.57 -28.83
C GLY A 16 16.32 9.30 -28.45
N LEU A 17 15.04 9.20 -28.82
CA LEU A 17 14.16 8.07 -28.52
C LEU A 17 14.00 7.15 -29.75
N ASN A 18 14.06 5.84 -29.53
CA ASN A 18 13.82 4.83 -30.56
C ASN A 18 12.47 4.15 -30.35
N LEU A 19 11.65 4.16 -31.39
CA LEU A 19 10.34 3.50 -31.43
C LEU A 19 10.41 2.19 -32.22
N ASN A 20 9.81 1.13 -31.68
CA ASN A 20 9.58 -0.10 -32.43
C ASN A 20 8.40 0.06 -33.42
N THR A 21 8.27 -0.89 -34.35
CA THR A 21 7.26 -0.85 -35.42
C THR A 21 5.83 -0.87 -34.89
N GLU A 22 5.56 -1.57 -33.80
CA GLU A 22 4.23 -1.62 -33.18
C GLU A 22 3.85 -0.29 -32.53
N SER A 23 4.76 0.33 -31.80
CA SER A 23 4.57 1.63 -31.15
C SER A 23 4.33 2.74 -32.16
N THR A 24 5.03 2.69 -33.29
CA THR A 24 4.81 3.63 -34.41
C THR A 24 3.38 3.52 -34.97
N LYS A 25 2.85 2.30 -35.11
CA LYS A 25 1.48 2.08 -35.60
C LYS A 25 0.43 2.65 -34.65
N ILE A 26 0.60 2.45 -33.34
CA ILE A 26 -0.33 2.96 -32.32
C ILE A 26 -0.36 4.49 -32.31
N LEU A 27 0.81 5.14 -32.38
CA LEU A 27 0.89 6.59 -32.49
C LEU A 27 0.26 7.10 -33.79
N ALA A 28 0.49 6.43 -34.91
CA ALA A 28 -0.13 6.79 -36.19
C ALA A 28 -1.65 6.64 -36.15
N GLU A 29 -2.19 5.59 -35.52
CA GLU A 29 -3.62 5.40 -35.30
C GLU A 29 -4.20 6.51 -34.40
N SER A 30 -3.48 6.90 -33.34
CA SER A 30 -3.90 8.00 -32.46
C SER A 30 -3.91 9.36 -33.19
N LEU A 31 -2.85 9.68 -33.94
CA LEU A 31 -2.75 10.92 -34.71
C LEU A 31 -3.76 10.97 -35.85
N SER A 32 -4.17 9.83 -36.42
CA SER A 32 -5.21 9.79 -37.46
C SER A 32 -6.57 10.32 -37.00
N LYS A 33 -6.79 10.45 -35.68
CA LYS A 33 -8.00 11.01 -35.07
C LYS A 33 -7.93 12.53 -34.84
N ILE A 34 -6.80 13.16 -35.15
CA ILE A 34 -6.50 14.57 -34.87
C ILE A 34 -6.15 15.27 -36.19
N ASP A 35 -6.46 16.56 -36.28
CA ASP A 35 -6.12 17.41 -37.43
C ASP A 35 -4.61 17.43 -37.70
N GLU A 36 -4.22 17.37 -38.98
CA GLU A 36 -2.82 17.28 -39.42
C GLU A 36 -1.97 18.44 -38.92
N GLN A 37 -2.57 19.63 -38.79
CA GLN A 37 -1.90 20.83 -38.27
C GLN A 37 -1.45 20.70 -36.80
N LYS A 38 -2.03 19.78 -36.04
CA LYS A 38 -1.72 19.57 -34.61
C LYS A 38 -0.81 18.37 -34.36
N HIS A 39 -0.37 17.67 -35.42
CA HIS A 39 0.41 16.44 -35.26
C HIS A 39 1.76 16.69 -34.60
N GLU A 40 2.49 17.74 -34.99
CA GLU A 40 3.78 18.09 -34.41
C GLU A 40 3.65 18.52 -32.94
N ASP A 41 2.73 19.44 -32.63
CA ASP A 41 2.47 19.89 -31.26
C ASP A 41 2.06 18.74 -30.32
N THR A 42 1.27 17.80 -30.83
CA THR A 42 0.83 16.63 -30.07
C THR A 42 1.99 15.66 -29.83
N LEU A 43 2.85 15.47 -30.83
CA LEU A 43 4.05 14.64 -30.71
C LEU A 43 5.04 15.22 -29.69
N GLU A 44 5.27 16.53 -29.70
CA GLU A 44 6.12 17.22 -28.71
C GLU A 44 5.59 17.03 -27.28
N LYS A 45 4.27 17.22 -27.05
CA LYS A 45 3.67 16.97 -25.73
C LYS A 45 3.80 15.51 -25.27
N ILE A 46 3.62 14.55 -26.18
CA ILE A 46 3.79 13.13 -25.88
C ILE A 46 5.25 12.84 -25.51
N ILE A 47 6.21 13.44 -26.22
CA ILE A 47 7.64 13.30 -25.95
C ILE A 47 8.00 13.94 -24.61
N ASP A 48 7.49 15.11 -24.28
CA ASP A 48 7.67 15.75 -22.97
C ASP A 48 7.19 14.84 -21.83
N GLU A 49 6.00 14.25 -21.96
CA GLU A 49 5.47 13.31 -20.97
C GLU A 49 6.28 12.02 -20.87
N LEU A 50 6.78 11.48 -22.00
CA LEU A 50 7.66 10.32 -22.01
C LEU A 50 9.02 10.62 -21.37
N THR A 51 9.57 11.80 -21.63
CA THR A 51 10.88 12.23 -21.10
C THR A 51 10.80 12.50 -19.60
N LYS A 52 9.69 13.05 -19.10
CA LYS A 52 9.41 13.18 -17.66
C LYS A 52 9.30 11.83 -16.94
N LYS A 53 8.76 10.80 -17.61
CA LYS A 53 8.59 9.45 -17.04
C LYS A 53 9.87 8.62 -17.06
N ASN A 54 10.78 8.85 -18.01
CA ASN A 54 12.05 8.14 -18.14
C ASN A 54 13.19 8.85 -17.38
N LEU A 55 13.18 8.76 -16.04
CA LEU A 55 14.32 9.15 -15.20
C LEU A 55 15.54 8.20 -15.33
N ASP A 56 15.37 7.07 -16.02
CA ASP A 56 16.40 6.01 -16.16
C ASP A 56 16.87 5.82 -17.62
N GLY A 57 17.35 6.88 -18.28
CA GLY A 57 18.32 6.85 -19.41
C GLY A 57 18.14 5.88 -20.59
N SER A 58 17.02 5.15 -20.71
CA SER A 58 16.80 4.10 -21.70
C SER A 58 16.18 4.72 -22.95
N SER A 59 16.93 4.68 -24.05
CA SER A 59 16.50 5.21 -25.35
C SER A 59 15.47 4.33 -26.07
N CYS A 60 14.99 3.23 -25.47
CA CYS A 60 14.10 2.26 -26.11
C CYS A 60 12.74 2.23 -25.44
N LEU A 61 11.71 2.71 -26.14
CA LEU A 61 10.33 2.76 -25.65
C LEU A 61 9.57 1.48 -26.00
N THR A 62 8.87 0.93 -25.02
CA THR A 62 8.00 -0.24 -25.25
C THR A 62 6.59 0.19 -25.64
N LYS A 63 5.82 -0.74 -26.23
CA LYS A 63 4.41 -0.55 -26.56
C LYS A 63 3.58 -0.10 -25.35
N ILE A 64 3.90 -0.63 -24.17
CA ILE A 64 3.18 -0.37 -22.91
C ILE A 64 3.40 1.10 -22.48
N ASP A 65 4.62 1.62 -22.66
CA ASP A 65 4.96 3.00 -22.30
C ASP A 65 4.13 4.00 -23.14
N ILE A 66 4.04 3.74 -24.44
CA ILE A 66 3.24 4.55 -25.37
C ILE A 66 1.74 4.44 -25.07
N GLU A 67 1.22 3.24 -24.83
CA GLU A 67 -0.21 3.06 -24.49
C GLU A 67 -0.60 3.75 -23.19
N ASN A 68 0.29 3.76 -22.18
CA ASN A 68 0.04 4.46 -20.92
C ASN A 68 0.03 5.98 -21.09
N VAL A 69 0.99 6.54 -21.84
CA VAL A 69 1.03 7.99 -22.11
C VAL A 69 -0.17 8.42 -22.94
N LEU A 70 -0.57 7.64 -23.96
CA LEU A 70 -1.75 7.97 -24.75
C LEU A 70 -3.05 7.90 -23.92
N LYS A 71 -3.16 6.97 -22.97
CA LYS A 71 -4.33 6.92 -22.07
C LYS A 71 -4.42 8.15 -21.18
N GLU A 72 -3.31 8.60 -20.63
CA GLU A 72 -3.26 9.82 -19.81
C GLU A 72 -3.48 11.08 -20.65
N PHE A 73 -2.88 11.16 -21.83
CA PHE A 73 -3.06 12.28 -22.76
C PHE A 73 -4.53 12.44 -23.16
N ASN A 74 -5.20 11.34 -23.52
CA ASN A 74 -6.63 11.36 -23.84
C ASN A 74 -7.52 11.67 -22.63
N ARG A 75 -7.13 11.32 -21.40
CA ARG A 75 -7.85 11.72 -20.18
C ARG A 75 -7.77 13.23 -19.96
N ASN A 76 -6.58 13.82 -20.15
CA ASN A 76 -6.36 15.25 -19.97
C ASN A 76 -7.07 16.10 -21.04
N ASP A 77 -7.20 15.61 -22.28
CA ASP A 77 -7.87 16.33 -23.37
C ASP A 77 -9.41 16.26 -23.32
N GLN A 78 -9.99 15.20 -22.74
CA GLN A 78 -11.45 15.06 -22.67
C GLN A 78 -12.08 15.87 -21.52
N ASN A 79 -11.36 16.08 -20.40
CA ASN A 79 -11.86 16.83 -19.24
C ASN A 79 -10.84 17.86 -18.71
N PRO A 80 -10.49 18.93 -19.45
CA PRO A 80 -9.54 19.96 -19.00
C PRO A 80 -10.00 20.76 -17.77
N ASN A 81 -11.26 20.63 -17.34
CA ASN A 81 -11.86 21.35 -16.21
C ASN A 81 -12.06 20.51 -14.94
N GLU A 82 -11.80 19.19 -14.96
CA GLU A 82 -11.77 18.40 -13.73
C GLU A 82 -10.39 18.60 -13.08
N LYS A 83 -10.28 19.61 -12.20
CA LYS A 83 -9.15 19.66 -11.28
C LYS A 83 -9.17 18.35 -10.49
N GLU A 84 -8.15 17.52 -10.69
CA GLU A 84 -7.95 16.31 -9.90
C GLU A 84 -8.01 16.70 -8.42
N GLU A 85 -9.02 16.22 -7.70
CA GLU A 85 -9.17 16.51 -6.28
C GLU A 85 -7.91 16.02 -5.55
N ILE A 86 -7.26 16.93 -4.82
CA ILE A 86 -5.95 16.65 -4.21
C ILE A 86 -6.06 15.90 -2.87
N PHE A 87 -7.27 15.82 -2.31
CA PHE A 87 -7.51 15.27 -0.99
C PHE A 87 -8.75 14.38 -0.96
N HIS A 88 -8.54 13.13 -0.54
CA HIS A 88 -9.61 12.14 -0.42
C HIS A 88 -9.49 11.40 0.91
N ILE A 89 -10.64 11.13 1.53
CA ILE A 89 -10.75 10.24 2.69
C ILE A 89 -11.28 8.91 2.18
N ILE A 90 -10.53 7.84 2.43
CA ILE A 90 -10.89 6.48 1.99
C ILE A 90 -11.35 5.72 3.21
N ASP A 91 -12.62 5.31 3.21
CA ASP A 91 -13.16 4.44 4.26
C ASP A 91 -12.48 3.06 4.23
N ALA A 92 -12.23 2.46 5.39
CA ALA A 92 -11.62 1.14 5.50
C ALA A 92 -12.40 0.06 4.70
N PHE A 93 -13.73 0.18 4.63
CA PHE A 93 -14.59 -0.72 3.85
C PHE A 93 -14.55 -0.44 2.33
N ASP A 94 -14.01 0.69 1.90
CA ASP A 94 -13.85 1.05 0.49
C ASP A 94 -12.46 0.70 -0.07
N VAL A 95 -11.50 0.34 0.80
CA VAL A 95 -10.16 -0.10 0.38
C VAL A 95 -10.27 -1.31 -0.57
N PRO A 96 -9.63 -1.28 -1.76
CA PRO A 96 -9.73 -2.36 -2.74
C PRO A 96 -9.21 -3.70 -2.20
N LYS A 97 -10.07 -4.71 -2.10
CA LYS A 97 -9.65 -6.06 -1.74
C LYS A 97 -8.75 -6.64 -2.83
N SER A 98 -7.56 -7.07 -2.45
CA SER A 98 -6.59 -7.65 -3.38
C SER A 98 -6.05 -8.98 -2.87
N ILE A 99 -5.83 -9.94 -3.77
CA ILE A 99 -5.33 -11.28 -3.46
C ILE A 99 -4.07 -11.55 -4.26
N TYR A 100 -3.04 -12.07 -3.62
CA TYR A 100 -1.83 -12.49 -4.32
C TYR A 100 -2.05 -13.86 -4.96
N CYS A 101 -1.85 -13.93 -6.28
CA CYS A 101 -1.92 -15.17 -7.04
C CYS A 101 -0.51 -15.70 -7.29
N GLU A 102 -0.15 -16.82 -6.67
CA GLU A 102 1.18 -17.43 -6.78
C GLU A 102 1.50 -17.91 -8.21
N VAL A 103 0.49 -18.36 -8.96
CA VAL A 103 0.65 -18.83 -10.34
C VAL A 103 1.05 -17.69 -11.27
N THR A 104 0.33 -16.56 -11.20
CA THR A 104 0.61 -15.39 -12.05
C THR A 104 1.67 -14.46 -11.46
N LYS A 105 2.01 -14.67 -10.18
CA LYS A 105 2.85 -13.79 -9.35
C LYS A 105 2.35 -12.34 -9.32
N LYS A 106 1.03 -12.13 -9.43
CA LYS A 106 0.40 -10.80 -9.47
C LYS A 106 -0.54 -10.61 -8.28
N LEU A 107 -0.69 -9.35 -7.88
CA LEU A 107 -1.71 -8.93 -6.93
C LEU A 107 -2.98 -8.54 -7.70
N ILE A 108 -4.03 -9.36 -7.56
CA ILE A 108 -5.28 -9.26 -8.30
C ILE A 108 -6.29 -8.50 -7.44
N LYS A 109 -6.80 -7.38 -7.95
CA LYS A 109 -7.94 -6.68 -7.35
C LYS A 109 -9.21 -7.49 -7.59
N LEU A 110 -9.97 -7.74 -6.52
CA LEU A 110 -11.29 -8.36 -6.62
C LEU A 110 -12.33 -7.28 -6.87
N SER A 111 -13.21 -7.51 -7.86
CA SER A 111 -14.36 -6.63 -8.10
C SER A 111 -15.40 -6.83 -6.99
N ASN A 112 -15.92 -5.72 -6.47
CA ASN A 112 -17.06 -5.70 -5.55
C ASN A 112 -18.38 -5.86 -6.32
N ASP A 113 -18.48 -6.86 -7.20
CA ASP A 113 -19.67 -6.99 -8.05
C ASP A 113 -20.83 -7.57 -7.21
N GLN A 114 -21.56 -6.68 -6.53
CA GLN A 114 -22.67 -7.02 -5.64
C GLN A 114 -23.86 -7.66 -6.37
N ARG A 115 -23.87 -7.65 -7.70
CA ARG A 115 -24.97 -8.16 -8.53
C ARG A 115 -24.88 -9.65 -8.82
N SER A 116 -23.74 -10.30 -8.55
CA SER A 116 -23.61 -11.74 -8.73
C SER A 116 -23.77 -12.46 -7.39
N ASN A 117 -24.90 -13.16 -7.20
CA ASN A 117 -25.12 -14.10 -6.10
C ASN A 117 -24.15 -15.31 -6.10
N LYS A 118 -23.03 -15.24 -6.84
CA LYS A 118 -21.97 -16.25 -6.86
C LYS A 118 -20.90 -15.91 -5.80
N SER A 119 -21.29 -16.24 -4.58
CA SER A 119 -20.59 -16.43 -3.30
C SER A 119 -19.09 -16.83 -3.30
N VAL A 120 -18.18 -16.05 -3.87
CA VAL A 120 -16.72 -16.27 -3.61
C VAL A 120 -15.96 -15.01 -3.18
N ASN A 121 -16.39 -13.82 -3.59
CA ASN A 121 -15.61 -12.59 -3.37
C ASN A 121 -16.35 -11.48 -2.60
N HIS A 122 -17.55 -11.74 -2.07
CA HIS A 122 -18.31 -10.74 -1.33
C HIS A 122 -17.71 -10.51 0.06
N ARG A 123 -17.46 -9.25 0.41
CA ARG A 123 -17.01 -8.84 1.75
C ARG A 123 -18.21 -8.83 2.68
N THR A 124 -18.19 -9.65 3.72
CA THR A 124 -19.23 -9.69 4.75
C THR A 124 -18.58 -9.73 6.12
N LEU A 125 -19.21 -9.08 7.11
CA LEU A 125 -18.79 -9.12 8.50
C LEU A 125 -18.91 -10.55 9.08
N LEU A 126 -19.90 -11.31 8.59
CA LEU A 126 -20.18 -12.68 9.02
C LEU A 126 -19.75 -13.64 7.90
N ALA A 127 -18.44 -13.75 7.70
CA ALA A 127 -17.86 -14.64 6.70
C ALA A 127 -17.82 -16.10 7.18
N ASP A 128 -17.64 -17.02 6.24
CA ASP A 128 -17.48 -18.44 6.55
C ASP A 128 -16.10 -18.77 7.16
N SER A 129 -15.89 -20.04 7.52
CA SER A 129 -14.63 -20.51 8.09
C SER A 129 -13.43 -20.38 7.16
N ARG A 130 -13.64 -20.33 5.83
CA ARG A 130 -12.55 -20.19 4.85
C ARG A 130 -11.94 -18.80 4.92
N ALA A 131 -12.75 -17.76 5.15
CA ALA A 131 -12.25 -16.40 5.33
C ALA A 131 -11.22 -16.31 6.47
N LYS A 132 -11.41 -17.05 7.57
CA LYS A 132 -10.44 -17.10 8.68
C LYS A 132 -9.10 -17.72 8.25
N ILE A 133 -9.14 -18.78 7.45
CA ILE A 133 -7.94 -19.43 6.90
C ILE A 133 -7.22 -18.49 5.93
N ASP A 134 -7.99 -17.81 5.07
CA ASP A 134 -7.45 -16.90 4.07
C ASP A 134 -6.70 -15.72 4.68
N ILE A 135 -7.08 -15.23 5.87
CA ILE A 135 -6.34 -14.16 6.56
C ILE A 135 -4.86 -14.54 6.73
N PHE A 136 -4.60 -15.70 7.33
CA PHE A 136 -3.23 -16.15 7.61
C PHE A 136 -2.51 -16.60 6.34
N SER A 137 -3.21 -17.29 5.45
CA SER A 137 -2.67 -17.74 4.16
C SER A 137 -2.23 -16.56 3.28
N GLN A 138 -3.07 -15.52 3.15
CA GLN A 138 -2.73 -14.34 2.36
C GLN A 138 -1.61 -13.51 3.00
N ARG A 139 -1.59 -13.37 4.33
CA ARG A 139 -0.47 -12.72 5.04
C ARG A 139 0.85 -13.43 4.75
N PHE A 140 0.87 -14.76 4.87
CA PHE A 140 2.06 -15.55 4.54
C PHE A 140 2.47 -15.33 3.09
N LYS A 141 1.54 -15.46 2.12
CA LYS A 141 1.84 -15.31 0.68
C LYS A 141 2.43 -13.94 0.35
N LEU A 142 1.86 -12.86 0.89
CA LEU A 142 2.33 -11.50 0.67
C LEU A 142 3.73 -11.26 1.23
N ILE A 143 4.02 -11.81 2.42
CA ILE A 143 5.33 -11.70 3.06
C ILE A 143 6.35 -12.60 2.35
N HIS A 144 5.98 -13.82 2.01
CA HIS A 144 6.83 -14.79 1.32
C HIS A 144 7.26 -14.27 -0.05
N GLN A 145 6.33 -13.81 -0.89
CA GLN A 145 6.68 -13.27 -2.21
C GLN A 145 7.60 -12.05 -2.13
N ARG A 146 7.41 -11.19 -1.11
CA ARG A 146 8.25 -10.01 -0.87
C ARG A 146 9.66 -10.44 -0.45
N THR A 147 9.73 -11.38 0.48
CA THR A 147 11.00 -11.95 0.95
C THR A 147 11.79 -12.56 -0.20
N MET A 148 11.13 -13.35 -1.05
CA MET A 148 11.76 -14.01 -2.21
C MET A 148 12.23 -13.03 -3.31
N ARG A 149 11.74 -11.80 -3.34
CA ARG A 149 12.22 -10.74 -4.25
C ARG A 149 13.46 -10.01 -3.73
N HIS A 150 13.75 -10.10 -2.43
CA HIS A 150 14.91 -9.44 -1.83
C HIS A 150 16.23 -10.07 -2.30
N GLU A 151 17.29 -9.28 -2.47
CA GLU A 151 18.56 -9.72 -3.08
C GLU A 151 19.23 -10.90 -2.36
N LEU A 152 19.02 -11.01 -1.05
CA LEU A 152 19.57 -12.08 -0.21
C LEU A 152 18.87 -13.43 -0.42
N PHE A 153 17.62 -13.45 -0.89
CA PHE A 153 16.79 -14.65 -1.02
C PHE A 153 16.42 -14.99 -2.47
N SER A 154 16.61 -14.05 -3.39
CA SER A 154 16.28 -14.25 -4.80
C SER A 154 17.21 -15.29 -5.44
N PRO A 155 16.69 -16.15 -6.33
CA PRO A 155 17.51 -17.16 -7.01
C PRO A 155 18.63 -16.50 -7.83
N CYS A 156 19.79 -17.16 -7.93
CA CYS A 156 20.88 -16.68 -8.78
C CYS A 156 20.45 -16.67 -10.25
N VAL A 157 20.47 -15.49 -10.86
CA VAL A 157 20.39 -15.36 -12.32
C VAL A 157 21.78 -15.64 -12.87
N VAL A 158 21.88 -16.63 -13.77
CA VAL A 158 23.14 -17.15 -14.34
C VAL A 158 24.03 -16.06 -14.95
N SER A 159 23.47 -14.90 -15.29
CA SER A 159 24.15 -13.76 -15.92
C SER A 159 24.68 -12.68 -14.96
N SER A 160 24.54 -12.85 -13.64
CA SER A 160 25.01 -11.86 -12.66
C SER A 160 26.34 -12.26 -12.04
N ASN A 161 27.38 -11.43 -12.24
CA ASN A 161 28.71 -11.57 -11.62
C ASN A 161 28.70 -11.27 -10.10
N ASN A 162 27.71 -11.78 -9.37
CA ASN A 162 27.62 -11.66 -7.91
C ASN A 162 28.40 -12.79 -7.23
N PHE A 163 29.68 -12.92 -7.56
CA PHE A 163 30.62 -13.80 -6.86
C PHE A 163 30.96 -13.16 -5.51
N GLY A 164 30.21 -13.48 -4.44
CA GLY A 164 30.66 -13.18 -3.07
C GLY A 164 29.59 -12.87 -2.02
N LYS A 165 28.32 -12.64 -2.37
CA LYS A 165 27.27 -12.42 -1.35
C LYS A 165 26.65 -13.76 -0.91
N LYS A 166 26.68 -14.09 0.39
CA LYS A 166 25.99 -15.24 0.97
C LYS A 166 24.49 -15.08 0.70
N LYS A 167 23.92 -15.97 -0.12
CA LYS A 167 22.48 -16.05 -0.34
C LYS A 167 21.85 -17.06 0.62
N PHE A 168 20.65 -16.75 1.05
CA PHE A 168 19.87 -17.59 1.94
C PHE A 168 18.78 -18.30 1.15
N GLN A 169 18.65 -19.62 1.36
CA GLN A 169 17.59 -20.41 0.75
C GLN A 169 16.54 -20.73 1.80
N LEU A 170 15.32 -20.21 1.61
CA LEU A 170 14.19 -20.58 2.46
C LEU A 170 13.79 -22.03 2.21
N LYS A 171 13.48 -22.76 3.28
CA LYS A 171 12.89 -24.10 3.22
C LYS A 171 11.47 -24.05 3.80
N PRO A 172 10.48 -24.69 3.13
CA PRO A 172 9.15 -24.84 3.71
C PRO A 172 9.21 -25.85 4.87
N ILE A 173 8.25 -25.76 5.79
CA ILE A 173 8.23 -26.63 6.98
C ILE A 173 8.11 -28.12 6.61
N GLU A 174 7.38 -28.47 5.54
CA GLU A 174 7.29 -29.85 5.04
C GLU A 174 8.66 -30.48 4.75
N PHE A 175 9.65 -29.68 4.34
CA PHE A 175 11.00 -30.17 4.07
C PHE A 175 11.66 -30.65 5.36
N LEU A 176 11.46 -29.94 6.47
CA LEU A 176 12.00 -30.28 7.78
C LEU A 176 11.26 -31.49 8.35
N LEU A 177 9.93 -31.53 8.20
CA LEU A 177 9.10 -32.68 8.62
C LEU A 177 9.47 -33.99 7.90
N SER A 178 9.98 -33.89 6.67
CA SER A 178 10.45 -35.05 5.90
C SER A 178 11.84 -35.54 6.32
N ASN A 179 12.61 -34.74 7.06
CA ASN A 179 14.01 -35.00 7.43
C ASN A 179 14.21 -34.96 8.95
N ILE A 180 13.51 -35.83 9.68
CA ILE A 180 13.29 -35.75 11.14
C ILE A 180 14.58 -35.85 11.98
N ASN A 181 15.64 -36.49 11.45
CA ASN A 181 16.82 -36.82 12.25
C ASN A 181 17.67 -35.58 12.57
N HIS A 182 18.20 -34.93 11.54
CA HIS A 182 19.10 -33.81 11.73
C HIS A 182 19.28 -33.02 10.43
N VAL A 183 19.05 -31.72 10.46
CA VAL A 183 19.35 -30.82 9.35
C VAL A 183 19.92 -29.51 9.89
N GLU A 184 21.07 -29.09 9.37
CA GLU A 184 21.78 -27.90 9.85
C GLU A 184 21.56 -26.68 8.95
N ASP A 185 21.73 -25.50 9.55
CA ASP A 185 21.80 -24.20 8.86
C ASP A 185 20.62 -23.95 7.90
N ILE A 186 19.41 -24.17 8.42
CA ILE A 186 18.17 -23.94 7.70
C ILE A 186 17.62 -22.57 8.05
N ILE A 187 17.01 -21.91 7.07
CA ILE A 187 16.19 -20.72 7.28
C ILE A 187 14.76 -21.02 6.86
N VAL A 188 13.82 -20.78 7.77
CA VAL A 188 12.39 -20.93 7.55
C VAL A 188 11.73 -19.56 7.67
N LEU A 189 10.82 -19.25 6.74
CA LEU A 189 9.84 -18.18 6.94
C LEU A 189 8.58 -18.81 7.52
N GLY A 190 8.12 -18.35 8.68
CA GLY A 190 6.90 -18.85 9.28
C GLY A 190 6.32 -17.92 10.33
N MET A 191 5.11 -18.21 10.77
CA MET A 191 4.41 -17.48 11.83
C MET A 191 4.71 -18.13 13.19
N ILE A 192 5.02 -17.31 14.20
CA ILE A 192 5.13 -17.78 15.58
C ILE A 192 3.73 -18.02 16.15
N SER A 193 3.49 -19.20 16.71
CA SER A 193 2.26 -19.52 17.44
C SER A 193 2.56 -20.15 18.80
N GLN A 194 1.63 -20.04 19.75
CA GLN A 194 1.73 -20.70 21.05
C GLN A 194 0.53 -21.65 21.24
N LEU A 195 0.67 -22.89 20.76
CA LEU A 195 -0.41 -23.89 20.82
C LEU A 195 -0.64 -24.45 22.24
N LYS A 196 0.38 -24.39 23.09
CA LYS A 196 0.34 -24.79 24.51
C LYS A 196 1.15 -23.78 25.31
N GLU A 197 0.79 -23.61 26.58
CA GLU A 197 1.50 -22.70 27.48
C GLU A 197 3.02 -22.96 27.46
N ASN A 198 3.78 -21.91 27.19
CA ASN A 198 5.25 -21.90 27.08
C ASN A 198 5.83 -22.86 26.03
N LYS A 199 5.04 -23.30 25.06
CA LYS A 199 5.51 -24.10 23.91
C LYS A 199 5.22 -23.36 22.62
N PHE A 200 6.27 -22.84 22.02
CA PHE A 200 6.21 -22.12 20.77
C PHE A 200 6.31 -23.07 19.58
N PHE A 201 5.67 -22.67 18.51
CA PHE A 201 5.72 -23.33 17.21
C PHE A 201 5.99 -22.29 16.13
N ILE A 202 6.53 -22.76 15.02
CA ILE A 202 6.59 -22.01 13.78
C ILE A 202 5.68 -22.68 12.76
N GLU A 203 4.88 -21.89 12.04
CA GLU A 203 3.86 -22.39 11.10
C GLU A 203 3.99 -21.74 9.72
N ASP A 204 3.76 -22.54 8.68
CA ASP A 204 3.60 -22.11 7.30
C ASP A 204 2.45 -22.91 6.65
N PRO A 205 2.06 -22.65 5.39
CA PRO A 205 0.97 -23.41 4.75
C PRO A 205 1.20 -24.92 4.62
N THR A 206 2.43 -25.40 4.81
CA THR A 206 2.83 -26.80 4.64
C THR A 206 2.88 -27.57 5.97
N GLY A 207 2.92 -26.89 7.12
CA GLY A 207 2.86 -27.54 8.42
C GLY A 207 3.26 -26.64 9.59
N HIS A 208 3.57 -27.27 10.71
CA HIS A 208 4.08 -26.62 11.91
C HIS A 208 5.16 -27.46 12.56
N LEU A 209 6.09 -26.81 13.27
CA LEU A 209 7.17 -27.46 14.01
C LEU A 209 7.34 -26.84 15.41
N PRO A 210 7.66 -27.64 16.43
CA PRO A 210 8.08 -27.12 17.73
C PRO A 210 9.29 -26.21 17.58
N LEU A 211 9.23 -25.05 18.21
CA LEU A 211 10.24 -24.00 18.12
C LEU A 211 10.94 -23.85 19.48
N ASN A 212 12.24 -24.10 19.53
CA ASN A 212 13.05 -23.81 20.71
C ASN A 212 13.74 -22.44 20.52
N LEU A 213 13.42 -21.51 21.41
CA LEU A 213 13.90 -20.14 21.39
C LEU A 213 14.93 -19.85 22.51
N THR A 214 15.31 -20.86 23.30
CA THR A 214 16.11 -20.69 24.52
C THR A 214 17.43 -19.97 24.27
N ASP A 215 18.13 -20.34 23.19
CA ASP A 215 19.45 -19.79 22.83
C ASP A 215 19.38 -18.84 21.61
N ALA A 216 18.18 -18.42 21.21
CA ALA A 216 17.98 -17.64 20.00
C ALA A 216 18.53 -16.21 20.16
N LYS A 217 19.28 -15.75 19.14
CA LYS A 217 19.68 -14.35 19.01
C LYS A 217 18.63 -13.57 18.23
N TYR A 218 18.13 -12.49 18.80
CA TYR A 218 17.10 -11.67 18.16
C TYR A 218 17.73 -10.48 17.44
N HIS A 219 17.33 -10.27 16.19
CA HIS A 219 17.51 -8.97 15.54
C HIS A 219 16.58 -7.92 16.15
N SER A 220 16.80 -6.64 15.86
CA SER A 220 15.95 -5.56 16.37
C SER A 220 14.49 -5.73 15.94
N GLY A 221 13.57 -5.55 16.90
CA GLY A 221 12.13 -5.64 16.65
C GLY A 221 11.35 -6.12 17.88
N ILE A 222 10.02 -6.05 17.78
CA ILE A 222 9.10 -6.56 18.80
C ILE A 222 8.50 -7.86 18.28
N TYR A 223 8.91 -8.99 18.89
CA TYR A 223 8.44 -10.32 18.50
C TYR A 223 7.26 -10.72 19.38
N THR A 224 6.11 -10.98 18.74
CA THR A 224 4.90 -11.44 19.42
C THR A 224 4.38 -12.71 18.78
N GLU A 225 3.44 -13.37 19.44
CA GLU A 225 2.60 -14.37 18.79
C GLU A 225 1.91 -13.76 17.54
N GLY A 226 1.81 -14.53 16.46
CA GLY A 226 1.26 -14.09 15.18
C GLY A 226 2.24 -13.33 14.28
N CYS A 227 3.46 -13.02 14.75
CA CYS A 227 4.49 -12.45 13.89
C CYS A 227 5.00 -13.47 12.86
N PHE A 228 5.16 -13.03 11.61
CA PHE A 228 5.93 -13.76 10.61
C PHE A 228 7.40 -13.40 10.72
N VAL A 229 8.25 -14.42 10.84
CA VAL A 229 9.68 -14.30 11.14
C VAL A 229 10.50 -15.19 10.21
N LEU A 230 11.75 -14.79 10.00
CA LEU A 230 12.82 -15.63 9.49
C LEU A 230 13.53 -16.25 10.68
N ALA A 231 13.47 -17.57 10.78
CA ALA A 231 14.14 -18.34 11.82
C ALA A 231 15.28 -19.13 11.20
N GLU A 232 16.51 -18.83 11.60
CA GLU A 232 17.73 -19.56 11.24
C GLU A 232 18.08 -20.53 12.37
N GLY A 233 18.29 -21.80 12.05
CA GLY A 233 18.49 -22.82 13.07
C GLY A 233 18.81 -24.20 12.53
N ASN A 234 18.82 -25.16 13.45
CA ASN A 234 19.00 -26.58 13.16
C ASN A 234 17.74 -27.34 13.56
N LEU A 235 17.41 -28.41 12.83
CA LEU A 235 16.42 -29.39 13.26
C LEU A 235 17.13 -30.50 14.01
N VAL A 236 16.75 -30.76 15.26
CA VAL A 236 17.30 -31.82 16.11
C VAL A 236 16.13 -32.59 16.72
N ASP A 237 16.04 -33.89 16.41
CA ASP A 237 15.01 -34.79 16.95
C ASP A 237 13.56 -34.23 16.82
N GLY A 238 13.28 -33.59 15.69
CA GLY A 238 11.96 -32.99 15.40
C GLY A 238 11.67 -31.65 16.09
N ILE A 239 12.65 -31.04 16.77
CA ILE A 239 12.56 -29.70 17.37
C ILE A 239 13.44 -28.74 16.57
N PHE A 240 12.90 -27.57 16.21
CA PHE A 240 13.66 -26.54 15.51
C PHE A 240 14.36 -25.62 16.51
N GLU A 241 15.67 -25.83 16.64
CA GLU A 241 16.60 -25.11 17.51
C GLU A 241 17.05 -23.81 16.84
N VAL A 242 16.47 -22.68 17.24
CA VAL A 242 16.70 -21.38 16.62
C VAL A 242 18.01 -20.76 17.10
N LYS A 243 18.92 -20.49 16.17
CA LYS A 243 20.17 -19.74 16.40
C LYS A 243 19.93 -18.23 16.31
N ALA A 244 19.16 -17.80 15.31
CA ALA A 244 18.86 -16.40 15.07
C ALA A 244 17.43 -16.21 14.58
N LEU A 245 16.79 -15.14 15.04
CA LEU A 245 15.43 -14.77 14.67
C LEU A 245 15.40 -13.32 14.18
N GLY A 246 14.81 -13.10 13.02
CA GLY A 246 14.68 -11.77 12.42
C GLY A 246 13.37 -11.61 11.66
N PHE A 247 13.04 -10.36 11.32
CA PHE A 247 11.90 -10.09 10.46
C PHE A 247 12.26 -10.25 8.98
N PRO A 248 11.31 -10.70 8.13
CA PRO A 248 11.48 -10.62 6.69
C PRO A 248 11.71 -9.16 6.27
N PRO A 249 12.64 -8.90 5.33
CA PRO A 249 13.02 -7.54 4.98
C PRO A 249 11.81 -6.74 4.48
N ALA A 250 11.77 -5.46 4.89
CA ALA A 250 10.82 -4.50 4.35
C ALA A 250 11.16 -4.21 2.88
N GLU A 251 10.16 -3.90 2.08
CA GLU A 251 10.33 -3.50 0.68
C GLU A 251 9.92 -2.04 0.54
N PHE A 252 10.74 -1.27 -0.19
CA PHE A 252 10.38 0.09 -0.52
C PHE A 252 9.26 0.13 -1.56
N GLU A 253 8.44 1.15 -1.43
CA GLU A 253 7.31 1.46 -2.30
C GLU A 253 7.72 1.48 -3.79
N SER A 254 8.87 2.07 -4.13
CA SER A 254 9.41 2.10 -5.49
C SER A 254 9.68 0.69 -6.06
N THR A 255 10.21 -0.22 -5.23
CA THR A 255 10.44 -1.62 -5.61
C THR A 255 9.11 -2.36 -5.80
N SER A 256 8.12 -2.11 -4.94
CA SER A 256 6.78 -2.70 -5.11
C SER A 256 6.12 -2.24 -6.42
N ARG A 257 6.18 -0.95 -6.75
CA ARG A 257 5.67 -0.41 -8.02
C ARG A 257 6.41 -0.93 -9.24
N ALA A 258 7.73 -1.08 -9.18
CA ALA A 258 8.49 -1.66 -10.28
C ALA A 258 8.02 -3.09 -10.63
N TYR A 259 7.52 -3.83 -9.63
CA TYR A 259 7.05 -5.20 -9.80
C TYR A 259 5.55 -5.29 -10.14
N PHE A 260 4.69 -4.57 -9.43
CA PHE A 260 3.23 -4.64 -9.60
C PHE A 260 2.66 -3.57 -10.54
N GLY A 261 3.49 -2.65 -11.01
CA GLY A 261 3.10 -1.50 -11.82
C GLY A 261 2.40 -0.42 -11.00
N ASN A 262 1.65 0.43 -11.70
CA ASN A 262 1.01 1.62 -11.14
C ASN A 262 -0.45 1.39 -10.74
N ILE A 263 -0.86 0.15 -10.45
CA ILE A 263 -2.23 -0.15 -10.04
C ILE A 263 -2.50 0.51 -8.67
N ASN A 264 -3.64 1.19 -8.51
CA ASN A 264 -3.99 1.81 -7.22
C ASN A 264 -4.47 0.79 -6.18
N TYR A 265 -3.57 0.22 -5.37
CA TYR A 265 -3.97 -0.68 -4.27
C TYR A 265 -4.42 0.07 -3.00
N PHE A 266 -4.26 1.39 -2.94
CA PHE A 266 -4.57 2.21 -1.76
C PHE A 266 -6.07 2.51 -1.65
N GLY A 267 -6.75 2.73 -2.79
CA GLY A 267 -8.17 3.09 -2.85
C GLY A 267 -8.40 4.54 -3.27
N GLY A 268 -9.66 4.99 -3.22
CA GLY A 268 -10.08 6.29 -3.73
C GLY A 268 -10.47 6.26 -5.22
N PRO A 269 -10.76 7.42 -5.82
CA PRO A 269 -11.38 7.51 -7.14
C PRO A 269 -10.45 7.10 -8.29
N ASN A 270 -9.13 7.19 -8.09
CA ASN A 270 -8.15 6.93 -9.13
C ASN A 270 -7.93 5.43 -9.35
N GLU A 271 -7.96 4.98 -10.61
CA GLU A 271 -7.62 3.57 -10.94
C GLU A 271 -6.11 3.29 -10.85
N ILE A 272 -5.32 4.33 -11.13
CA ILE A 272 -3.86 4.34 -11.14
C ILE A 272 -3.38 4.99 -9.83
N SER A 273 -2.27 4.51 -9.29
CA SER A 273 -1.67 5.05 -8.07
C SER A 273 -1.40 6.55 -8.22
N CYS A 274 -1.88 7.35 -7.25
CA CYS A 274 -1.67 8.80 -7.22
C CYS A 274 -0.18 9.18 -7.24
N LYS A 275 0.72 8.30 -6.76
CA LYS A 275 2.17 8.51 -6.83
C LYS A 275 2.73 8.55 -8.26
N SER A 276 1.96 8.10 -9.25
CA SER A 276 2.33 8.17 -10.67
C SER A 276 1.81 9.46 -11.34
N SER A 277 0.96 10.24 -10.68
CA SER A 277 0.44 11.51 -11.20
C SER A 277 1.47 12.63 -11.02
N ILE A 278 1.97 13.15 -12.14
CA ILE A 278 2.86 14.32 -12.16
C ILE A 278 2.11 15.56 -11.66
N ALA A 279 0.84 15.70 -12.02
CA ALA A 279 0.00 16.82 -11.59
C ALA A 279 -0.15 16.87 -10.08
N LEU A 280 -0.45 15.73 -9.43
CA LEU A 280 -0.53 15.66 -7.96
C LEU A 280 0.82 15.88 -7.30
N SER A 281 1.91 15.36 -7.89
CA SER A 281 3.27 15.60 -7.38
C SER A 281 3.62 17.10 -7.41
N GLN A 282 3.27 17.80 -8.49
CA GLN A 282 3.46 19.25 -8.61
C GLN A 282 2.54 20.03 -7.65
N ALA A 283 1.28 19.63 -7.51
CA ALA A 283 0.35 20.22 -6.56
C ALA A 283 0.84 20.07 -5.10
N GLN A 284 1.45 18.93 -4.76
CA GLN A 284 2.05 18.71 -3.44
C GLN A 284 3.22 19.67 -3.16
N LEU A 285 3.98 20.05 -4.18
CA LEU A 285 5.12 20.99 -4.04
C LEU A 285 4.69 22.46 -4.03
N SER A 286 3.55 22.79 -4.64
CA SER A 286 3.09 24.17 -4.78
C SER A 286 2.23 24.66 -3.60
N VAL A 287 1.67 23.75 -2.80
CA VAL A 287 0.82 24.09 -1.66
C VAL A 287 1.55 23.78 -0.36
N ASP A 288 1.82 24.81 0.45
CA ASP A 288 2.25 24.65 1.84
C ASP A 288 1.03 24.21 2.67
N SER A 289 0.76 22.90 2.67
CA SER A 289 -0.38 22.29 3.36
C SER A 289 0.06 21.59 4.64
N MET A 290 -0.65 21.86 5.73
CA MET A 290 -0.45 21.19 7.01
C MET A 290 -1.64 20.29 7.36
N ILE A 291 -1.38 19.13 7.94
CA ILE A 291 -2.39 18.28 8.58
C ILE A 291 -2.00 18.09 10.04
N VAL A 292 -2.92 18.37 10.96
CA VAL A 292 -2.72 18.26 12.41
C VAL A 292 -3.39 16.98 12.91
N PHE A 293 -2.65 16.13 13.61
CA PHE A 293 -3.17 14.90 14.21
C PHE A 293 -3.26 15.05 15.73
N LEU A 294 -4.42 14.70 16.28
CA LEU A 294 -4.67 14.61 17.71
C LEU A 294 -5.22 13.22 18.03
N SER A 295 -4.90 12.68 19.20
CA SER A 295 -5.40 11.37 19.66
C SER A 295 -5.89 11.46 21.09
N ASP A 296 -6.86 10.61 21.45
CA ASP A 296 -7.52 10.60 22.75
C ASP A 296 -8.07 11.99 23.15
N VAL A 297 -8.84 12.59 22.23
CA VAL A 297 -9.43 13.92 22.42
C VAL A 297 -10.69 13.83 23.27
N TRP A 298 -10.52 13.73 24.59
CA TRP A 298 -11.60 13.57 25.55
C TRP A 298 -12.51 14.81 25.65
N LEU A 299 -13.68 14.73 25.03
CA LEU A 299 -14.68 15.80 24.97
C LEU A 299 -15.44 16.00 26.28
N ASP A 300 -15.28 15.11 27.26
CA ASP A 300 -15.79 15.29 28.63
C ASP A 300 -14.80 16.05 29.54
N SER A 301 -13.59 16.35 29.08
CA SER A 301 -12.56 17.04 29.87
C SER A 301 -12.50 18.54 29.58
N ALA A 302 -12.77 19.38 30.59
CA ALA A 302 -12.63 20.83 30.48
C ALA A 302 -11.20 21.25 30.10
N LYS A 303 -10.19 20.54 30.63
CA LYS A 303 -8.77 20.78 30.32
C LYS A 303 -8.46 20.55 28.83
N VAL A 304 -9.11 19.57 28.20
CA VAL A 304 -8.94 19.32 26.76
C VAL A 304 -9.49 20.50 25.97
N PHE A 305 -10.66 21.02 26.33
CA PHE A 305 -11.24 22.21 25.68
C PHE A 305 -10.37 23.47 25.81
N GLU A 306 -9.78 23.72 26.98
CA GLU A 306 -8.83 24.83 27.16
C GLU A 306 -7.61 24.71 26.21
N LYS A 307 -7.12 23.48 26.00
CA LYS A 307 -5.98 23.23 25.11
C LYS A 307 -6.37 23.25 23.64
N LEU A 308 -7.56 22.79 23.28
CA LEU A 308 -8.10 22.96 21.93
C LEU A 308 -8.28 24.42 21.59
N GLN A 309 -8.79 25.23 22.52
CA GLN A 309 -8.89 26.68 22.33
C GLN A 309 -7.50 27.30 22.12
N THR A 310 -6.51 26.95 22.95
CA THR A 310 -5.13 27.42 22.78
C THR A 310 -4.56 27.05 21.40
N LEU A 311 -4.85 25.82 20.95
CA LEU A 311 -4.41 25.30 19.66
C LEU A 311 -5.08 26.04 18.49
N PHE A 312 -6.39 26.27 18.55
CA PHE A 312 -7.12 27.03 17.52
C PHE A 312 -6.69 28.50 17.48
N VAL A 313 -6.41 29.13 18.62
CA VAL A 313 -5.79 30.47 18.65
C VAL A 313 -4.46 30.45 17.89
N GLY A 314 -3.60 29.45 18.14
CA GLY A 314 -2.30 29.34 17.47
C GLY A 314 -2.38 29.11 15.96
N TYR A 315 -3.45 28.48 15.47
CA TYR A 315 -3.67 28.23 14.04
C TYR A 315 -4.58 29.26 13.36
N SER A 316 -5.10 30.26 14.07
CA SER A 316 -6.06 31.22 13.49
C SER A 316 -5.46 32.01 12.32
N ASP A 317 -4.17 32.37 12.42
CA ASP A 317 -3.47 33.14 11.37
C ASP A 317 -3.04 32.27 10.18
N CYS A 318 -2.89 30.95 10.39
CA CYS A 318 -2.47 30.00 9.37
C CYS A 318 -3.21 28.66 9.59
N PRO A 319 -4.49 28.59 9.17
CA PRO A 319 -5.30 27.41 9.40
C PRO A 319 -4.74 26.21 8.62
N PRO A 320 -4.56 25.03 9.25
CA PRO A 320 -4.08 23.85 8.55
C PRO A 320 -5.14 23.35 7.56
N TYR A 321 -4.72 22.58 6.57
CA TYR A 321 -5.62 21.99 5.58
C TYR A 321 -6.62 21.01 6.22
N ALA A 322 -6.19 20.26 7.24
CA ALA A 322 -7.08 19.38 8.00
C ALA A 322 -6.64 19.19 9.46
N PHE A 323 -7.64 19.00 10.32
CA PHE A 323 -7.48 18.43 11.65
C PHE A 323 -8.03 16.99 11.66
N VAL A 324 -7.19 16.05 12.10
CA VAL A 324 -7.55 14.65 12.29
C VAL A 324 -7.64 14.38 13.79
N PHE A 325 -8.87 14.22 14.25
CA PHE A 325 -9.21 13.90 15.63
C PHE A 325 -9.38 12.39 15.75
N CYS A 326 -8.40 11.71 16.33
CA CYS A 326 -8.49 10.31 16.69
C CYS A 326 -9.06 10.17 18.10
N GLY A 327 -10.01 9.25 18.26
CA GLY A 327 -10.54 8.85 19.54
C GLY A 327 -9.47 8.25 20.46
N ASN A 328 -9.80 7.97 21.72
CA ASN A 328 -11.16 7.97 22.27
C ASN A 328 -11.68 9.39 22.56
N PHE A 329 -12.98 9.61 22.38
CA PHE A 329 -13.62 10.92 22.57
C PHE A 329 -14.22 11.15 23.97
N LEU A 330 -14.24 10.12 24.82
CA LEU A 330 -14.58 10.22 26.23
C LEU A 330 -13.46 9.62 27.08
N SER A 331 -13.23 10.19 28.27
CA SER A 331 -12.15 9.78 29.17
C SER A 331 -12.43 8.48 29.93
N ASP A 332 -13.70 8.08 30.09
CA ASP A 332 -14.12 6.92 30.91
C ASP A 332 -14.82 5.83 30.09
N LEU A 333 -14.50 4.59 30.45
CA LEU A 333 -14.92 3.32 29.86
C LEU A 333 -16.33 2.92 30.33
N LYS A 334 -17.37 3.55 29.77
CA LYS A 334 -18.75 3.10 29.95
C LYS A 334 -19.41 2.85 28.60
N TYR A 335 -19.05 1.71 28.01
CA TYR A 335 -19.52 1.17 26.73
C TYR A 335 -20.98 1.55 26.43
N GLY A 336 -21.19 2.38 25.42
CA GLY A 336 -22.52 2.68 24.83
C GLY A 336 -23.55 3.37 25.73
N LEU A 337 -23.27 3.59 27.02
CA LEU A 337 -24.23 4.18 27.97
C LEU A 337 -24.16 5.71 28.00
N ARG A 338 -23.08 6.30 27.47
CA ARG A 338 -22.83 7.75 27.49
C ARG A 338 -22.95 8.41 26.10
N CYS A 339 -23.77 7.85 25.21
CA CYS A 339 -24.00 8.45 23.88
C CYS A 339 -24.47 9.90 23.97
N ASN A 340 -25.32 10.22 24.94
CA ASN A 340 -25.77 11.60 25.16
C ASN A 340 -24.61 12.53 25.51
N GLU A 341 -23.67 12.09 26.35
CA GLU A 341 -22.53 12.91 26.75
C GLU A 341 -21.53 13.10 25.61
N LEU A 342 -21.38 12.09 24.76
CA LEU A 342 -20.62 12.20 23.52
C LEU A 342 -21.25 13.22 22.58
N ILE A 343 -22.58 13.16 22.39
CA ILE A 343 -23.34 14.14 21.58
C ILE A 343 -23.13 15.55 22.13
N GLU A 344 -23.25 15.76 23.45
CA GLU A 344 -23.00 17.06 24.08
C GLU A 344 -21.52 17.50 23.97
N GLY A 345 -20.58 16.56 24.01
CA GLY A 345 -19.17 16.82 23.74
C GLY A 345 -18.92 17.34 22.33
N PHE A 346 -19.52 16.70 21.32
CA PHE A 346 -19.42 17.14 19.92
C PHE A 346 -20.13 18.47 19.66
N LYS A 347 -21.27 18.73 20.31
CA LYS A 347 -21.92 20.05 20.26
C LYS A 347 -20.99 21.13 20.78
N ARG A 348 -20.41 20.94 21.96
CA ARG A 348 -19.43 21.89 22.53
C ARG A 348 -18.20 22.06 21.63
N LEU A 349 -17.73 20.99 20.99
CA LEU A 349 -16.62 21.08 20.03
C LEU A 349 -17.00 21.91 18.80
N ALA A 350 -18.21 21.72 18.26
CA ALA A 350 -18.73 22.53 17.17
C ALA A 350 -18.86 24.01 17.56
N ASP A 351 -19.39 24.28 18.76
CA ASP A 351 -19.47 25.63 19.32
C ASP A 351 -18.09 26.27 19.51
N LEU A 352 -17.06 25.49 19.84
CA LEU A 352 -15.68 25.98 19.92
C LEU A 352 -15.12 26.30 18.52
N ILE A 353 -15.25 25.39 17.56
CA ILE A 353 -14.75 25.58 16.19
C ILE A 353 -15.39 26.80 15.54
N THR A 354 -16.70 27.00 15.73
CA THR A 354 -17.43 28.14 15.15
C THR A 354 -16.97 29.50 15.68
N GLN A 355 -16.29 29.57 16.82
CA GLN A 355 -15.67 30.80 17.31
C GLN A 355 -14.44 31.22 16.49
N PHE A 356 -13.87 30.32 15.68
CA PHE A 356 -12.68 30.54 14.86
C PHE A 356 -13.03 30.46 13.36
N GLU A 357 -13.57 31.56 12.80
CA GLU A 357 -14.06 31.59 11.40
C GLU A 357 -12.99 31.16 10.38
N ALA A 358 -11.75 31.65 10.51
CA ALA A 358 -10.67 31.28 9.60
C ALA A 358 -10.39 29.77 9.57
N ILE A 359 -10.47 29.09 10.72
CA ILE A 359 -10.31 27.64 10.79
C ILE A 359 -11.54 26.93 10.23
N LYS A 360 -12.73 27.36 10.64
CA LYS A 360 -14.01 26.79 10.19
C LYS A 360 -14.14 26.81 8.66
N ASP A 361 -13.69 27.88 8.03
CA ASP A 361 -13.87 28.09 6.58
C ASP A 361 -12.75 27.48 5.73
N ASN A 362 -11.57 27.21 6.30
CA ASN A 362 -10.39 26.76 5.54
C ASN A 362 -9.84 25.38 5.95
N SER A 363 -10.27 24.80 7.07
CA SER A 363 -9.79 23.50 7.55
C SER A 363 -10.85 22.41 7.43
N ASN A 364 -10.41 21.22 7.03
CA ASN A 364 -11.24 20.01 7.07
C ASN A 364 -11.17 19.35 8.46
N PHE A 365 -12.27 18.76 8.92
CA PHE A 365 -12.35 18.07 10.21
C PHE A 365 -12.64 16.58 10.02
N ILE A 366 -11.71 15.74 10.43
CA ILE A 366 -11.76 14.28 10.25
C ILE A 366 -11.82 13.63 11.62
N PHE A 367 -12.78 12.74 11.83
CA PHE A 367 -12.96 12.05 13.10
C PHE A 367 -12.75 10.55 12.91
N ILE A 368 -11.74 9.99 13.59
CA ILE A 368 -11.42 8.57 13.56
C ILE A 368 -11.81 7.97 14.90
N ALA A 369 -12.76 7.04 14.90
CA ALA A 369 -13.22 6.41 16.14
C ALA A 369 -12.10 5.60 16.81
N GLY A 370 -11.95 5.80 18.11
CA GLY A 370 -11.06 5.01 18.98
C GLY A 370 -11.70 3.69 19.39
N PRO A 371 -10.92 2.77 19.99
CA PRO A 371 -11.39 1.45 20.39
C PRO A 371 -12.44 1.47 21.52
N GLN A 372 -12.66 2.59 22.21
CA GLN A 372 -13.64 2.72 23.29
C GLN A 372 -14.85 3.56 22.92
N ASP A 373 -14.86 4.16 21.73
CA ASP A 373 -15.99 4.94 21.24
C ASP A 373 -17.18 4.04 20.89
N PRO A 374 -18.42 4.57 20.86
CA PRO A 374 -19.60 3.77 20.52
C PRO A 374 -19.49 3.10 19.14
N GLY A 375 -19.78 1.80 19.07
CA GLY A 375 -19.70 1.01 17.83
C GLY A 375 -19.43 -0.47 18.10
N VAL A 376 -18.96 -1.20 17.08
CA VAL A 376 -18.44 -2.57 17.25
C VAL A 376 -17.04 -2.49 17.87
N VAL A 377 -17.02 -2.36 19.19
CA VAL A 377 -15.80 -2.20 19.98
C VAL A 377 -14.95 -3.49 19.91
N ARG A 378 -13.64 -3.36 19.65
CA ARG A 378 -12.62 -4.44 19.62
C ARG A 378 -12.62 -5.36 18.39
N VAL A 379 -13.30 -4.99 17.31
CA VAL A 379 -13.13 -5.64 16.00
C VAL A 379 -12.66 -4.59 15.01
N TYR A 380 -11.54 -4.85 14.34
CA TYR A 380 -10.99 -3.93 13.34
C TYR A 380 -11.45 -4.35 11.93
N PRO A 381 -11.71 -3.38 11.03
CA PRO A 381 -11.99 -3.64 9.61
C PRO A 381 -10.88 -4.39 8.86
#